data_AF-A0A6H1ZLC5-F1
#
_entry.id   AF-A0A6H1ZLC5-F1
#
_cell.length_a   1.000
_cell.length_b   1.000
_cell.length_c   1.000
_cell.angle_alpha   90.00
_cell.angle_beta   90.00
_cell.angle_gamma   90.00
#
_symmetry.space_group_name_H-M   'P 1'
#
loop_
_entity.id
_entity.type
_entity.pdbx_description
1 polymer ?
#
loop_
_entity_poly.entity_id
_entity_poly.type
_entity_poly.pdbx_seq_one_letter_code
_entity_poly.pdbx_strand_id
1 'polypeptide(L)'
;MKDTYKTKVVFRVWKGLRDFGVIALFPEEDAGLGHCSSYERVGQHGGANYSLVISRTRPAKPSEYADLRLELSGLGYNLLVIKRRPR
;
A
#
# COMPACT_ATOMS: atom_id res chain seq x y z
N MET A 1 -11.89 14.92 -10.48
CA MET A 1 -12.65 14.81 -9.21
C MET A 1 -11.90 13.86 -8.30
N LYS A 2 -11.65 14.22 -7.04
CA LYS A 2 -11.10 13.27 -6.05
C LYS A 2 -12.21 12.35 -5.58
N ASP A 3 -11.88 11.08 -5.35
CA ASP A 3 -12.82 10.11 -4.81
C ASP A 3 -13.40 10.60 -3.47
N THR A 4 -14.73 10.52 -3.30
CA THR A 4 -15.41 10.93 -2.05
C THR A 4 -15.27 9.87 -0.96
N TYR A 5 -14.96 8.63 -1.33
CA TYR A 5 -14.69 7.54 -0.43
C TYR A 5 -13.20 7.54 -0.02
N LYS A 6 -12.96 7.28 1.27
CA LYS A 6 -11.60 7.24 1.81
C LYS A 6 -11.04 5.83 1.69
N THR A 7 -10.18 5.62 0.70
CA THR A 7 -9.49 4.34 0.51
C THR A 7 -8.47 4.12 1.62
N LYS A 8 -8.66 3.08 2.43
CA LYS A 8 -7.69 2.69 3.47
C LYS A 8 -6.45 2.09 2.83
N VAL A 9 -5.28 2.58 3.24
CA VAL A 9 -3.99 2.12 2.71
C VAL A 9 -3.00 1.85 3.84
N VAL A 10 -2.22 0.78 3.70
CA VAL A 10 -1.10 0.44 4.60
C VAL A 10 0.19 0.50 3.80
N PHE A 11 1.07 1.44 4.12
CA PHE A 11 2.39 1.52 3.51
C PHE A 11 3.42 0.68 4.26
N ARG A 12 4.19 -0.10 3.52
CA ARG A 12 5.22 -1.01 4.02
C ARG A 12 6.51 -0.86 3.24
N VAL A 13 7.63 -1.15 3.89
CA VAL A 13 8.96 -1.16 3.27
C VAL A 13 9.53 -2.57 3.35
N TRP A 14 10.05 -3.08 2.23
CA TRP A 14 10.74 -4.38 2.19
C TRP A 14 12.02 -4.37 3.02
N LYS A 15 12.26 -5.45 3.76
CA LYS A 15 13.48 -5.64 4.54
C LYS A 15 14.61 -6.08 3.60
N GLY A 16 15.82 -5.52 3.76
CA GLY A 16 17.04 -6.04 3.13
C GLY A 16 17.28 -5.67 1.67
N LEU A 17 16.41 -4.90 1.01
CA LEU A 17 16.70 -4.31 -0.30
C LEU A 17 17.47 -3.00 -0.12
N ARG A 18 18.57 -2.84 -0.88
CA ARG A 18 19.44 -1.64 -0.84
C ARG A 18 18.69 -0.37 -1.23
N ASP A 19 17.71 -0.50 -2.11
CA ASP A 19 16.77 0.55 -2.48
C ASP A 19 15.40 0.16 -1.94
N PHE A 20 14.97 0.86 -0.89
CA PHE A 20 13.78 0.55 -0.08
C PHE A 20 12.50 0.56 -0.92
N GLY A 21 12.14 -0.58 -1.53
CA GLY A 21 10.86 -0.75 -2.19
C GLY A 21 9.71 -0.50 -1.20
N VAL A 22 8.86 0.47 -1.54
CA VAL A 22 7.66 0.81 -0.78
C VAL A 22 6.45 0.19 -1.47
N ILE A 23 5.66 -0.55 -0.71
CA ILE A 23 4.39 -1.13 -1.14
C ILE A 23 3.21 -0.49 -0.42
N ALA A 24 2.20 -0.11 -1.18
CA ALA A 24 0.88 0.24 -0.71
C ALA A 24 -0.01 -1.01 -0.73
N LEU A 25 -0.62 -1.36 0.40
CA LEU A 25 -1.65 -2.39 0.48
C LEU A 25 -3.01 -1.75 0.70
N PHE A 26 -4.02 -2.18 -0.04
CA PHE A 26 -5.41 -1.71 0.06
C PHE A 26 -6.28 -2.81 0.69
N PRO A 27 -6.26 -2.97 2.02
CA PRO A 27 -6.82 -4.15 2.70
C PRO A 27 -8.33 -4.35 2.55
N GLU A 28 -9.06 -3.35 2.06
CA GLU A 28 -10.50 -3.40 1.82
C GLU A 28 -10.85 -3.55 0.34
N GLU A 29 -9.86 -3.45 -0.56
CA GLU A 29 -10.04 -3.72 -1.98
C GLU A 29 -9.66 -5.19 -2.23
N ASP A 30 -10.66 -6.02 -2.52
CA ASP A 30 -10.47 -7.43 -2.82
C ASP A 30 -9.83 -7.62 -4.21
N ALA A 31 -8.79 -8.45 -4.26
CA ALA A 31 -8.14 -8.84 -5.50
C ALA A 31 -8.34 -10.34 -5.81
N GLY A 32 -9.28 -10.99 -5.11
CA GLY A 32 -9.61 -12.40 -5.25
C GLY A 32 -8.63 -13.31 -4.50
N LEU A 33 -9.01 -14.58 -4.31
CA LEU A 33 -8.20 -15.61 -3.62
C LEU A 33 -7.74 -15.20 -2.20
N GLY A 34 -8.49 -14.32 -1.53
CA GLY A 34 -8.13 -13.79 -0.21
C GLY A 34 -6.98 -12.77 -0.24
N HIS A 35 -6.63 -12.25 -1.42
CA HIS A 35 -5.64 -11.19 -1.60
C HIS A 35 -6.30 -9.81 -1.54
N CYS A 36 -5.49 -8.81 -1.21
CA CYS A 36 -5.90 -7.40 -1.33
C CYS A 36 -5.18 -6.74 -2.50
N SER A 37 -5.75 -5.70 -3.06
CA SER A 37 -5.05 -4.88 -4.05
C SER A 37 -3.77 -4.28 -3.44
N SER A 38 -2.76 -4.11 -4.28
CA SER A 38 -1.47 -3.53 -3.90
C SER A 38 -0.83 -2.76 -5.05
N TYR A 39 0.03 -1.82 -4.70
CA TYR A 39 0.72 -0.95 -5.65
C TYR A 39 2.15 -0.66 -5.19
N GLU A 40 3.10 -0.75 -6.12
CA GLU A 40 4.52 -0.39 -5.95
C GLU A 40 4.97 0.46 -7.15
N ARG A 41 5.83 1.46 -6.90
CA ARG A 41 6.34 2.34 -7.97
C ARG A 41 7.16 1.59 -9.04
N VAL A 42 7.89 0.55 -8.65
CA VAL A 42 8.71 -0.28 -9.53
C VAL A 42 8.44 -1.73 -9.15
N GLY A 43 7.75 -2.48 -10.01
CA GLY A 43 7.38 -3.87 -9.73
C GLY A 43 5.99 -4.22 -10.24
N GLN A 44 5.06 -4.50 -9.31
CA GLN A 44 3.75 -5.08 -9.60
C GLN A 44 2.59 -4.24 -9.08
N HIS A 45 1.55 -4.12 -9.92
CA HIS A 45 0.23 -3.64 -9.54
C HIS A 45 -0.71 -4.85 -9.58
N GLY A 46 -1.36 -5.19 -8.47
CA GLY A 46 -2.22 -6.37 -8.44
C GLY A 46 -2.48 -6.92 -7.04
N GLY A 47 -2.99 -8.14 -6.99
CA GLY A 47 -3.32 -8.82 -5.74
C GLY A 47 -2.09 -9.24 -4.94
N ALA A 48 -2.06 -8.90 -3.65
CA ALA A 48 -1.05 -9.31 -2.70
C ALA A 48 -1.65 -10.07 -1.52
N ASN A 49 -0.93 -11.09 -1.07
CA ASN A 49 -1.23 -11.74 0.20
C ASN A 49 -0.84 -10.82 1.36
N TYR A 50 -1.84 -10.20 1.98
CA TYR A 50 -1.65 -9.20 3.04
C TYR A 50 -0.74 -9.72 4.17
N SER A 51 -1.01 -10.93 4.70
CA SER A 51 -0.27 -11.51 5.81
C SER A 51 1.19 -11.80 5.45
N LEU A 52 1.44 -12.32 4.26
CA LEU A 52 2.79 -12.59 3.77
C LEU A 52 3.58 -11.28 3.61
N VAL A 53 2.99 -10.25 3.02
CA VAL A 53 3.65 -8.93 2.87
C VAL A 53 3.97 -8.34 4.25
N ILE A 54 3.04 -8.38 5.21
CA ILE A 54 3.30 -7.88 6.57
C ILE A 54 4.48 -8.60 7.23
N SER A 55 4.64 -9.92 7.03
CA SER A 55 5.76 -10.68 7.60
C SER A 55 7.13 -10.29 7.02
N ARG A 56 7.19 -10.02 5.71
CA ARG A 56 8.43 -9.72 4.97
C ARG A 56 8.84 -8.24 4.98
N THR A 57 7.96 -7.37 5.45
CA THR A 57 8.16 -5.92 5.44
C THR A 57 8.17 -5.35 6.85
N ARG A 58 8.46 -4.05 6.97
CA ARG A 58 8.25 -3.24 8.17
C ARG A 58 7.28 -2.08 7.87
N PRO A 59 6.66 -1.45 8.88
CA PRO A 59 5.92 -0.21 8.67
C PRO A 59 6.82 0.83 7.99
N ALA A 60 6.26 1.52 7.00
CA ALA A 60 6.92 2.66 6.35
C ALA A 60 6.78 3.91 7.22
N LYS A 61 7.83 4.73 7.27
CA LYS A 61 7.79 6.09 7.84
C LYS A 61 7.10 7.03 6.85
N PRO A 62 6.47 8.13 7.30
CA PRO A 62 5.84 9.12 6.42
C PRO A 62 6.74 9.64 5.30
N SER A 63 8.02 9.87 5.58
CA SER A 63 8.99 10.31 4.58
C SER A 63 9.31 9.24 3.52
N GLU A 64 9.20 7.96 3.86
CA GLU A 64 9.54 6.86 2.95
C GLU A 64 8.44 6.64 1.91
N TYR A 65 7.17 6.82 2.27
CA TYR A 65 6.04 6.64 1.35
C TYR A 65 5.50 7.95 0.76
N ALA A 66 6.09 9.11 1.09
CA ALA A 66 5.57 10.43 0.72
C ALA A 66 5.32 10.54 -0.79
N ASP A 67 6.31 10.15 -1.59
CA ASP A 67 6.21 10.22 -3.04
C ASP A 67 5.15 9.26 -3.58
N LEU A 68 5.08 8.03 -3.07
CA LEU A 68 4.11 7.04 -3.51
C LEU A 68 2.67 7.47 -3.17
N ARG A 69 2.49 8.10 -2.01
CA ARG A 69 1.21 8.69 -1.62
C ARG A 69 0.82 9.84 -2.54
N LEU A 70 1.77 10.70 -2.93
CA LEU A 70 1.51 11.81 -3.85
C LEU A 70 1.06 11.29 -5.22
N GLU A 71 1.75 10.27 -5.73
CA GLU A 71 1.43 9.58 -6.98
C GLU A 71 0.02 9.01 -6.96
N LEU A 72 -0.32 8.18 -5.96
CA LEU A 72 -1.68 7.63 -5.79
C LEU A 72 -2.74 8.74 -5.65
N SER A 73 -2.43 9.83 -4.95
CA SER A 73 -3.34 10.97 -4.84
C SER A 73 -3.55 11.67 -6.19
N GLY A 74 -2.52 11.71 -7.03
CA GLY A 74 -2.57 12.22 -8.40
C GLY A 74 -3.40 11.34 -9.33
N LEU A 75 -3.42 10.02 -9.08
CA LEU A 75 -4.31 9.07 -9.77
C LEU A 75 -5.79 9.18 -9.34
N GLY A 76 -6.10 9.99 -8.33
CA GLY A 76 -7.47 10.28 -7.90
C GLY A 76 -7.87 9.66 -6.55
N TYR A 77 -6.99 8.85 -5.95
CA TYR A 77 -7.28 8.24 -4.64
C TYR A 77 -7.36 9.28 -3.51
N ASN A 78 -8.36 9.12 -2.66
CA ASN A 78 -8.47 9.83 -1.39
C ASN A 78 -8.01 8.93 -0.24
N LEU A 79 -6.71 8.91 0.02
CA LEU A 79 -6.08 7.91 0.89
C LEU A 79 -6.23 8.21 2.38
N LEU A 80 -6.68 7.19 3.14
CA LEU A 80 -6.60 7.11 4.59
C LEU A 80 -5.48 6.14 5.01
N VAL A 81 -4.35 6.69 5.46
CA VAL A 81 -3.22 5.87 5.90
C VAL A 81 -3.51 5.24 7.26
N ILE A 82 -3.46 3.91 7.34
CA ILE A 82 -3.64 3.15 8.57
C ILE A 82 -2.42 2.26 8.85
N LYS A 83 -2.21 1.89 10.12
CA LYS A 83 -1.05 1.07 10.52
C LYS A 83 -1.19 -0.41 10.16
N ARG A 84 -2.41 -0.95 10.17
CA ARG A 84 -2.78 -2.35 9.90
C ARG A 84 -4.24 -2.42 9.41
N ARG A 85 -4.61 -3.51 8.74
CA ARG A 85 -5.99 -3.84 8.35
C ARG A 85 -6.91 -3.77 9.59
N PRO A 86 -8.07 -3.10 9.52
CA PRO A 86 -9.06 -3.10 10.60
C PRO A 86 -9.55 -4.53 10.85
N ARG A 87 -9.85 -4.87 12.11
CA ARG A 87 -10.52 -6.14 12.44
C ARG A 87 -11.99 -6.09 12.04
#